data_AF-C1AEN2-F1
#
_entry.id   AF-C1AEN2-F1
#
_cell.length_a   1.000
_cell.length_b   1.000
_cell.length_c   1.000
_cell.angle_alpha   90.00
_cell.angle_beta   90.00
_cell.angle_gamma   90.00
#
_symmetry.space_group_name_H-M   'P 1'
#
loop_
_entity.id
_entity.type
_entity.pdbx_description
1 polymer ?
#
loop_
_entity_poly.entity_id
_entity_poly.type
_entity_poly.pdbx_seq_one_letter_code
_entity_poly.pdbx_strand_id
1 'polypeptide(L)'
;MSPARKSSVPAKPPKSDLYEVRRSRIQGRGAFAVKPIRKGQHIDEYWGERITHDEADRRYDDTEGRHHTFLFVLDDNTVLDARRQGTDARFINHSCDPNCETIIEDGHINIKAIKPIKPDEELVYDYRFEWQDEYEPEDVRYYACRCGSKKCRGTILRVPVYLRATVREWLAGNDVKKPRKPAKKSAAKAVKKSAKKSAKKAAKKAAKKATKKVVKKTTKKASKKAARKSSRTVKR
;
A
#
# COMPACT_ATOMS: atom_id res chain seq x y z
N MET A 1 25.73 -21.36 30.88
CA MET A 1 24.58 -20.42 30.85
C MET A 1 24.96 -19.26 29.96
N SER A 2 24.66 -19.34 28.64
CA SER A 2 24.93 -18.21 27.73
C SER A 2 24.04 -17.03 28.09
N PRO A 3 24.58 -15.81 28.22
CA PRO A 3 23.75 -14.65 28.52
C PRO A 3 22.84 -14.38 27.32
N ALA A 4 21.54 -14.31 27.58
CA ALA A 4 20.55 -13.90 26.59
C ALA A 4 20.95 -12.53 26.02
N ARG A 5 21.21 -12.46 24.71
CA ARG A 5 21.39 -11.18 24.01
C ARG A 5 20.11 -10.37 24.21
N LYS A 6 20.18 -9.31 25.03
CA LYS A 6 19.13 -8.29 25.10
C LYS A 6 18.93 -7.77 23.68
N SER A 7 17.76 -7.97 23.08
CA SER A 7 17.46 -7.42 21.76
C SER A 7 17.33 -5.90 21.90
N SER A 8 18.42 -5.17 21.75
CA SER A 8 18.39 -3.73 21.64
C SER A 8 17.61 -3.37 20.39
N VAL A 9 16.50 -2.63 20.53
CA VAL A 9 15.78 -2.05 19.40
C VAL A 9 16.79 -1.19 18.63
N PRO A 10 16.98 -1.39 17.31
CA PRO A 10 17.95 -0.63 16.56
C PRO A 10 17.61 0.86 16.58
N ALA A 11 18.63 1.70 16.81
CA ALA A 11 18.48 3.15 16.83
C ALA A 11 17.99 3.69 15.48
N LYS A 12 17.34 4.87 15.51
CA LYS A 12 16.92 5.55 14.29
C LYS A 12 18.16 6.01 13.49
N PRO A 13 18.24 5.72 12.19
CA PRO A 13 19.35 6.20 11.35
C PRO A 13 19.31 7.73 11.20
N PRO A 14 20.45 8.37 10.90
CA PRO A 14 20.50 9.78 10.59
C PRO A 14 19.67 10.10 9.35
N LYS A 15 19.22 11.36 9.24
CA LYS A 15 18.51 11.82 8.05
C LYS A 15 19.45 11.81 6.83
N SER A 16 18.99 11.21 5.73
CA SER A 16 19.71 11.26 4.45
C SER A 16 19.79 12.69 3.91
N ASP A 17 20.96 13.07 3.38
CA ASP A 17 21.23 14.35 2.73
C ASP A 17 21.11 14.27 1.19
N LEU A 18 20.73 13.11 0.65
CA LEU A 18 20.64 12.84 -0.78
C LEU A 18 19.31 13.30 -1.39
N TYR A 19 18.28 13.46 -0.56
CA TYR A 19 16.95 13.83 -1.02
C TYR A 19 16.21 14.73 -0.03
N GLU A 20 15.16 15.36 -0.52
CA GLU A 20 14.21 16.12 0.29
C GLU A 20 12.77 15.73 -0.03
N VAL A 21 11.85 16.06 0.86
CA VAL A 21 10.43 15.71 0.70
C VAL A 21 9.66 16.91 0.16
N ARG A 22 9.04 16.76 -1.01
CA ARG A 22 8.21 17.78 -1.67
C ARG A 22 6.83 17.21 -2.04
N ARG A 23 5.93 18.06 -2.57
CA ARG A 23 4.65 17.56 -3.14
C ARG A 23 4.94 16.71 -4.38
N SER A 24 4.29 15.55 -4.46
CA SER A 24 4.45 14.63 -5.59
C SER A 24 3.26 14.68 -6.54
N ARG A 25 3.53 14.47 -7.83
CA ARG A 25 2.50 14.26 -8.85
C ARG A 25 1.93 12.83 -8.81
N ILE A 26 2.64 11.89 -8.20
CA ILE A 26 2.21 10.49 -8.06
C ILE A 26 1.17 10.40 -6.94
N GLN A 27 1.55 10.74 -5.71
CA GLN A 27 0.68 10.68 -4.54
C GLN A 27 1.19 11.56 -3.41
N GLY A 28 0.41 12.55 -2.98
CA GLY A 28 0.67 13.33 -1.76
C GLY A 28 2.06 13.99 -1.73
N ARG A 29 2.99 13.39 -0.98
CA ARG A 29 4.40 13.81 -0.91
C ARG A 29 5.30 12.77 -1.57
N GLY A 30 6.42 13.22 -2.09
CA GLY A 30 7.47 12.40 -2.71
C GLY A 30 8.84 12.79 -2.16
N ALA A 31 9.78 11.85 -2.22
CA ALA A 31 11.19 12.10 -1.99
C ALA A 31 11.87 12.44 -3.32
N PHE A 32 12.59 13.54 -3.40
CA PHE A 32 13.25 14.01 -4.62
C PHE A 32 14.73 14.20 -4.37
N ALA A 33 15.56 13.69 -5.27
CA ALA A 33 17.01 13.82 -5.18
C ALA A 33 17.41 15.31 -5.18
N VAL A 34 18.33 15.70 -4.29
CA VAL A 34 18.94 17.05 -4.27
C VAL A 34 20.40 17.03 -4.73
N LYS A 35 20.96 15.83 -4.89
CA LYS A 35 22.31 15.57 -5.40
C LYS A 35 22.25 14.43 -6.43
N PRO A 36 23.24 14.31 -7.34
CA PRO A 36 23.37 13.14 -8.17
C PRO A 36 23.56 11.87 -7.32
N ILE A 37 22.80 10.82 -7.60
CA ILE A 37 22.91 9.51 -6.92
C ILE A 37 23.38 8.47 -7.93
N ARG A 38 24.46 7.77 -7.60
CA ARG A 38 25.04 6.72 -8.47
C ARG A 38 24.23 5.44 -8.37
N LYS A 39 24.23 4.64 -9.44
CA LYS A 39 23.70 3.26 -9.39
C LYS A 39 24.41 2.48 -8.28
N GLY A 40 23.65 1.73 -7.49
CA GLY A 40 24.12 0.94 -6.35
C GLY A 40 24.31 1.73 -5.06
N GLN A 41 24.22 3.07 -5.10
CA GLN A 41 24.40 3.89 -3.91
C GLN A 41 23.25 3.67 -2.92
N HIS A 42 23.62 3.50 -1.64
CA HIS A 42 22.66 3.50 -0.53
C HIS A 42 22.08 4.91 -0.35
N ILE A 43 20.76 4.98 -0.24
CA ILE A 43 20.01 6.25 -0.16
C ILE A 43 19.55 6.52 1.27
N ASP A 44 18.85 5.54 1.86
CA ASP A 44 18.28 5.63 3.20
C ASP A 44 17.89 4.23 3.69
N GLU A 45 17.57 4.11 4.97
CA GLU A 45 16.87 2.96 5.53
C GLU A 45 15.39 3.32 5.74
N TYR A 46 14.49 2.43 5.32
CA TYR A 46 13.10 2.50 5.74
C TYR A 46 13.04 2.10 7.22
N TRP A 47 12.88 3.10 8.09
CA TRP A 47 12.87 2.89 9.53
C TRP A 47 11.52 3.27 10.13
N GLY A 48 11.10 2.51 11.13
CA GLY A 48 9.89 2.77 11.90
C GLY A 48 9.83 1.92 13.16
N GLU A 49 8.74 2.08 13.91
CA GLU A 49 8.48 1.24 15.08
C GLU A 49 8.29 -0.21 14.65
N ARG A 50 9.00 -1.14 15.29
CA ARG A 50 8.85 -2.58 15.05
C ARG A 50 7.62 -3.08 15.82
N ILE A 51 6.60 -3.50 15.10
CA ILE A 51 5.34 -4.01 15.64
C ILE A 51 5.04 -5.40 15.06
N THR A 52 4.16 -6.14 15.73
CA THR A 52 3.67 -7.43 15.20
C THR A 52 2.65 -7.20 14.09
N HIS A 53 2.39 -8.24 13.29
CA HIS A 53 1.31 -8.22 12.29
C HIS A 53 -0.07 -7.93 12.93
N ASP A 54 -0.36 -8.52 14.09
CA ASP A 54 -1.62 -8.30 14.81
C ASP A 54 -1.75 -6.84 15.30
N GLU A 55 -0.66 -6.23 15.74
CA GLU A 55 -0.64 -4.82 16.15
C GLU A 55 -0.80 -3.89 14.94
N ALA A 56 -0.20 -4.22 13.80
CA ALA A 56 -0.39 -3.49 12.56
C ALA A 56 -1.87 -3.51 12.13
N ASP A 57 -2.50 -4.70 12.15
CA ASP A 57 -3.93 -4.89 11.88
C ASP A 57 -4.81 -4.09 12.86
N ARG A 58 -4.43 -4.03 14.15
CA ARG A 58 -5.16 -3.26 15.16
C ARG A 58 -5.06 -1.74 14.93
N ARG A 59 -3.86 -1.24 14.63
CA ARG A 59 -3.59 0.21 14.44
C ARG A 59 -4.19 0.77 13.17
N TYR A 60 -4.26 -0.06 12.14
CA TYR A 60 -4.77 0.29 10.82
C TYR A 60 -6.13 -0.35 10.55
N ASP A 61 -6.92 -0.65 11.59
CA ASP A 61 -8.34 -0.93 11.43
C ASP A 61 -8.99 0.36 10.88
N ASP A 62 -9.40 0.31 9.60
CA ASP A 62 -9.78 1.38 8.66
C ASP A 62 -10.97 2.27 9.08
N THR A 63 -11.21 2.43 10.38
CA THR A 63 -12.29 3.22 10.97
C THR A 63 -12.23 4.71 10.65
N GLU A 64 -11.07 5.26 10.26
CA GLU A 64 -10.88 6.70 10.04
C GLU A 64 -10.59 7.13 8.59
N GLY A 65 -10.60 6.23 7.60
CA GLY A 65 -10.46 6.60 6.18
C GLY A 65 -9.15 7.32 5.82
N ARG A 66 -8.05 7.07 6.55
CA ARG A 66 -6.73 7.66 6.28
C ARG A 66 -5.88 6.68 5.47
N HIS A 67 -5.85 6.87 4.16
CA HIS A 67 -5.31 5.92 3.18
C HIS A 67 -3.79 6.03 2.91
N HIS A 68 -3.01 6.38 3.93
CA HIS A 68 -1.55 6.31 3.86
C HIS A 68 -1.05 5.32 4.92
N THR A 69 -0.86 4.07 4.51
CA THR A 69 -0.23 3.04 5.33
C THR A 69 1.28 3.17 5.22
N PHE A 70 1.95 3.51 6.32
CA PHE A 70 3.41 3.56 6.40
C PHE A 70 3.98 2.23 6.95
N LEU A 71 3.34 1.12 6.57
CA LEU A 71 3.69 -0.23 6.99
C LEU A 71 4.64 -0.88 5.99
N PHE A 72 5.71 -1.50 6.51
CA PHE A 72 6.62 -2.31 5.71
C PHE A 72 6.88 -3.65 6.41
N VAL A 73 6.55 -4.76 5.76
CA VAL A 73 6.81 -6.10 6.31
C VAL A 73 8.31 -6.38 6.24
N LEU A 74 8.94 -6.55 7.40
CA LEU A 74 10.34 -6.92 7.50
C LEU A 74 10.52 -8.44 7.42
N ASP A 75 9.72 -9.18 8.19
CA ASP A 75 9.74 -10.64 8.24
C ASP A 75 8.37 -11.21 8.68
N ASP A 76 8.32 -12.53 8.90
CA ASP A 76 7.09 -13.25 9.27
C ASP A 76 6.47 -12.78 10.61
N ASN A 77 7.25 -12.12 11.48
CA ASN A 77 6.82 -11.65 12.79
C ASN A 77 6.82 -10.12 12.92
N THR A 78 7.60 -9.42 12.09
CA THR A 78 7.90 -8.00 12.27
C THR A 78 7.40 -7.15 11.11
N VAL A 79 6.71 -6.06 11.45
CA VAL A 79 6.30 -4.99 10.56
C VAL A 79 6.88 -3.66 11.08
N LEU A 80 7.43 -2.84 10.19
CA LEU A 80 7.84 -1.47 10.51
C LEU A 80 6.68 -0.52 10.28
N ASP A 81 6.30 0.25 11.30
CA ASP A 81 5.30 1.32 11.25
C ASP A 81 5.99 2.69 11.33
N ALA A 82 6.12 3.35 10.17
CA ALA A 82 6.77 4.66 10.06
C ALA A 82 5.80 5.85 10.23
N ARG A 83 4.56 5.63 10.67
CA ARG A 83 3.53 6.69 10.76
C ARG A 83 3.86 7.77 11.76
N ARG A 84 4.34 7.39 12.95
CA ARG A 84 4.64 8.34 14.04
C ARG A 84 6.12 8.64 14.12
N GLN A 85 6.95 7.60 14.05
CA GLN A 85 8.40 7.69 14.15
C GLN A 85 8.97 6.97 12.93
N GLY A 86 9.61 7.71 12.02
CA GLY A 86 10.14 7.17 10.78
C GLY A 86 11.20 8.07 10.15
N THR A 87 11.95 7.52 9.20
CA THR A 87 12.74 8.30 8.25
C THR A 87 11.84 8.91 7.18
N ASP A 88 12.37 9.87 6.43
CA ASP A 88 11.64 10.48 5.31
C ASP A 88 11.47 9.53 4.11
N ALA A 89 12.14 8.36 4.15
CA ALA A 89 11.96 7.26 3.21
C ALA A 89 10.51 6.80 3.09
N ARG A 90 9.67 7.04 4.12
CA ARG A 90 8.23 6.78 4.10
C ARG A 90 7.45 7.55 3.03
N PHE A 91 8.06 8.56 2.40
CA PHE A 91 7.46 9.32 1.30
C PHE A 91 7.98 8.89 -0.08
N ILE A 92 8.81 7.86 -0.18
CA ILE A 92 9.23 7.33 -1.48
C ILE A 92 8.03 6.61 -2.12
N ASN A 93 7.65 7.06 -3.31
CA ASN A 93 6.42 6.64 -3.97
C ASN A 93 6.59 5.36 -4.80
N HIS A 94 5.46 4.80 -5.21
CA HIS A 94 5.44 3.68 -6.13
C HIS A 94 5.72 4.11 -7.58
N SER A 95 6.56 3.34 -8.29
CA SER A 95 6.59 3.33 -9.75
C SER A 95 6.64 1.92 -10.31
N CYS A 96 5.97 1.72 -11.45
CA CYS A 96 6.09 0.50 -12.25
C CYS A 96 7.42 0.43 -13.04
N ASP A 97 8.14 1.56 -13.16
CA ASP A 97 9.48 1.67 -13.76
C ASP A 97 10.41 2.40 -12.79
N PRO A 98 10.84 1.74 -11.71
CA PRO A 98 11.49 2.40 -10.58
C PRO A 98 12.92 2.86 -10.88
N ASN A 99 13.45 3.73 -10.00
CA ASN A 99 14.87 4.10 -9.94
C ASN A 99 15.56 3.63 -8.65
N CYS A 100 14.78 3.16 -7.67
CA CYS A 100 15.25 2.57 -6.42
C CYS A 100 14.74 1.13 -6.24
N GLU A 101 15.41 0.39 -5.37
CA GLU A 101 14.93 -0.88 -4.83
C GLU A 101 15.09 -0.95 -3.32
N THR A 102 14.36 -1.87 -2.69
CA THR A 102 14.43 -2.17 -1.27
C THR A 102 15.10 -3.52 -1.06
N ILE A 103 16.09 -3.58 -0.17
CA ILE A 103 16.84 -4.80 0.17
C ILE A 103 16.74 -5.02 1.67
N ILE A 104 16.40 -6.25 2.07
CA ILE A 104 16.35 -6.65 3.48
C ILE A 104 17.68 -7.30 3.83
N GLU A 105 18.47 -6.66 4.68
CA GLU A 105 19.80 -7.08 5.13
C GLU A 105 19.84 -6.92 6.67
N ASP A 106 20.23 -7.97 7.40
CA ASP A 106 20.39 -7.98 8.85
C ASP A 106 19.21 -7.45 9.69
N GLY A 107 17.97 -7.60 9.20
CA GLY A 107 16.77 -7.10 9.89
C GLY A 107 16.51 -5.60 9.66
N HIS A 108 17.09 -5.03 8.62
CA HIS A 108 16.90 -3.65 8.16
C HIS A 108 16.39 -3.64 6.71
N ILE A 109 15.58 -2.64 6.37
CA ILE A 109 15.09 -2.42 4.99
C ILE A 109 15.87 -1.25 4.40
N ASN A 110 16.92 -1.55 3.63
CA ASN A 110 17.76 -0.58 2.97
C ASN A 110 17.21 -0.20 1.60
N ILE A 111 17.33 1.08 1.23
CA ILE A 111 16.92 1.60 -0.07
C ILE A 111 18.17 1.95 -0.86
N LYS A 112 18.31 1.38 -2.06
CA LYS A 112 19.47 1.60 -2.95
C LYS A 112 18.99 2.04 -4.33
N ALA A 113 19.81 2.84 -5.02
CA ALA A 113 19.56 3.20 -6.42
C ALA A 113 19.86 2.03 -7.37
N ILE A 114 18.99 1.76 -8.34
CA ILE A 114 19.21 0.72 -9.36
C ILE A 114 19.66 1.28 -10.72
N LYS A 115 19.60 2.60 -10.87
CA LYS A 115 20.12 3.37 -12.00
C LYS A 115 20.64 4.73 -11.50
N PRO A 116 21.47 5.45 -12.26
CA PRO A 116 21.85 6.82 -11.91
C PRO A 116 20.59 7.70 -11.79
N ILE A 117 20.56 8.56 -10.77
CA ILE A 117 19.45 9.48 -10.48
C ILE A 117 19.99 10.90 -10.49
N LYS A 118 19.35 11.78 -11.25
CA LYS A 118 19.72 13.20 -11.34
C LYS A 118 19.04 13.99 -10.22
N PRO A 119 19.60 15.16 -9.83
CA PRO A 119 18.86 16.12 -9.02
C PRO A 119 17.47 16.38 -9.60
N ASP A 120 16.51 16.62 -8.71
CA ASP A 120 15.08 16.83 -8.98
C ASP A 120 14.30 15.62 -9.52
N GLU A 121 14.92 14.47 -9.73
CA GLU A 121 14.18 13.24 -10.00
C GLU A 121 13.52 12.70 -8.72
N GLU A 122 12.27 12.28 -8.83
CA GLU A 122 11.54 11.63 -7.74
C GLU A 122 12.11 10.21 -7.52
N LEU A 123 12.46 9.90 -6.28
CA LEU A 123 12.84 8.56 -5.86
C LEU A 123 11.58 7.70 -5.81
N VAL A 124 11.63 6.54 -6.45
CA VAL A 124 10.50 5.63 -6.58
C VAL A 124 10.96 4.17 -6.63
N TYR A 125 10.23 3.28 -5.95
CA TYR A 125 10.42 1.82 -6.03
C TYR A 125 9.10 1.08 -6.32
N ASP A 126 9.18 -0.19 -6.76
CA ASP A 126 7.99 -1.03 -6.86
C ASP A 126 7.59 -1.49 -5.46
N TYR A 127 6.38 -1.18 -5.00
CA TYR A 127 5.88 -1.54 -3.67
C TYR A 127 5.68 -3.05 -3.51
N ARG A 128 5.65 -3.79 -4.64
CA ARG A 128 5.46 -5.25 -4.66
C ARG A 128 4.19 -5.70 -3.92
N PHE A 129 3.10 -4.93 -4.03
CA PHE A 129 1.81 -5.33 -3.47
C PHE A 129 1.30 -6.55 -4.20
N GLU A 130 1.26 -7.68 -3.50
CA GLU A 130 0.87 -8.96 -4.09
C GLU A 130 -0.64 -9.02 -4.35
N TRP A 131 -1.00 -9.70 -5.43
CA TRP A 131 -2.40 -9.94 -5.77
C TRP A 131 -3.07 -10.92 -4.80
N GLN A 132 -4.28 -10.58 -4.36
CA GLN A 132 -5.14 -11.45 -3.58
C GLN A 132 -6.27 -12.00 -4.45
N ASP A 133 -6.54 -13.30 -4.34
CA ASP A 133 -7.56 -13.97 -5.14
C ASP A 133 -8.97 -13.43 -4.83
N GLU A 134 -9.19 -12.78 -3.69
CA GLU A 134 -10.42 -12.09 -3.29
C GLU A 134 -10.59 -10.68 -3.87
N TYR A 135 -9.60 -10.12 -4.57
CA TYR A 135 -9.74 -8.78 -5.15
C TYR A 135 -10.78 -8.75 -6.28
N GLU A 136 -11.64 -7.75 -6.18
CA GLU A 136 -12.71 -7.38 -7.10
C GLU A 136 -12.36 -6.06 -7.84
N PRO A 137 -13.13 -5.66 -8.87
CA PRO A 137 -12.82 -4.48 -9.68
C PRO A 137 -12.60 -3.20 -8.86
N GLU A 138 -13.40 -2.97 -7.81
CA GLU A 138 -13.27 -1.80 -6.93
C GLU A 138 -11.94 -1.77 -6.19
N ASP A 139 -11.44 -2.92 -5.75
CA ASP A 139 -10.13 -3.01 -5.08
C ASP A 139 -9.01 -2.62 -6.05
N VAL A 140 -9.08 -3.11 -7.29
CA VAL A 140 -8.08 -2.79 -8.32
C VAL A 140 -8.08 -1.29 -8.65
N ARG A 141 -9.26 -0.67 -8.72
CA ARG A 141 -9.40 0.79 -8.91
C ARG A 141 -8.90 1.57 -7.70
N TYR A 142 -9.16 1.06 -6.49
CA TYR A 142 -8.62 1.63 -5.26
C TYR A 142 -7.07 1.63 -5.27
N TYR A 143 -6.48 0.56 -5.81
CA TYR A 143 -5.04 0.42 -6.02
C TYR A 143 -4.56 0.94 -7.39
N ALA A 144 -5.27 1.88 -8.02
CA ALA A 144 -4.86 2.46 -9.29
C ALA A 144 -3.49 3.15 -9.17
N CYS A 145 -2.61 2.90 -10.15
CA CYS A 145 -1.26 3.46 -10.17
C CYS A 145 -1.26 4.80 -10.92
N ARG A 146 -0.61 5.81 -10.31
CA ARG A 146 -0.45 7.17 -10.88
C ARG A 146 1.00 7.54 -11.14
N CYS A 147 1.89 6.55 -11.32
CA CYS A 147 3.33 6.79 -11.45
C CYS A 147 3.76 7.52 -12.75
N GLY A 148 2.87 7.63 -13.75
CA GLY A 148 3.15 8.33 -15.00
C GLY A 148 4.12 7.63 -15.97
N SER A 149 4.69 6.47 -15.61
CA SER A 149 5.59 5.72 -16.49
C SER A 149 4.88 5.20 -17.76
N LYS A 150 5.58 5.22 -18.90
CA LYS A 150 5.13 4.56 -20.14
C LYS A 150 4.96 3.04 -19.98
N LYS A 151 5.64 2.44 -19.01
CA LYS A 151 5.54 1.01 -18.66
C LYS A 151 4.58 0.75 -17.49
N CYS A 152 3.70 1.70 -17.18
CA CYS A 152 2.75 1.58 -16.07
C CYS A 152 1.83 0.36 -16.26
N ARG A 153 1.65 -0.41 -15.18
CA ARG A 153 0.73 -1.57 -15.13
C ARG A 153 -0.75 -1.15 -14.94
N GLY A 154 -1.01 0.14 -14.72
CA GLY A 154 -2.33 0.68 -14.38
C GLY A 154 -2.73 0.53 -12.90
N THR A 155 -2.15 -0.43 -12.19
CA THR A 155 -2.35 -0.66 -10.75
C THR A 155 -1.01 -0.90 -10.04
N ILE A 156 -0.94 -0.58 -8.75
CA ILE A 156 0.23 -0.85 -7.91
C ILE A 156 0.36 -2.35 -7.58
N LEU A 157 -0.69 -3.14 -7.83
CA LEU A 157 -0.74 -4.57 -7.59
C LEU A 157 0.12 -5.36 -8.60
N ARG A 158 0.76 -6.43 -8.12
CA ARG A 158 1.43 -7.45 -8.95
C ARG A 158 0.40 -8.41 -9.52
N VAL A 159 -0.23 -7.97 -10.61
CA VAL A 159 -1.28 -8.74 -11.30
C VAL A 159 -0.70 -10.01 -11.95
N PRO A 160 -1.23 -11.21 -11.64
CA PRO A 160 -0.88 -12.45 -12.31
C PRO A 160 -1.10 -12.34 -13.82
N VAL A 161 -0.23 -12.97 -14.62
CA VAL A 161 -0.27 -12.85 -16.09
C VAL A 161 -1.65 -13.15 -16.66
N TYR A 162 -2.31 -14.21 -16.17
CA TYR A 162 -3.65 -14.64 -16.62
C TYR A 162 -4.78 -13.64 -16.29
N LEU A 163 -4.55 -12.67 -15.40
CA LEU A 163 -5.52 -11.63 -15.02
C LEU A 163 -5.22 -10.27 -15.62
N ARG A 164 -4.10 -10.09 -16.34
CA ARG A 164 -3.69 -8.77 -16.85
C ARG A 164 -4.72 -8.15 -17.79
N ALA A 165 -5.32 -8.95 -18.67
CA ALA A 165 -6.39 -8.49 -19.57
C ALA A 165 -7.64 -8.08 -18.78
N THR A 166 -8.08 -8.94 -17.85
CA THR A 166 -9.23 -8.68 -16.97
C THR A 166 -9.04 -7.40 -16.15
N VAL A 167 -7.86 -7.19 -15.56
CA VAL A 167 -7.55 -5.98 -14.79
C VAL A 167 -7.54 -4.73 -15.67
N ARG A 168 -7.10 -4.84 -16.93
CA ARG A 168 -7.17 -3.71 -17.88
C ARG A 168 -8.62 -3.29 -18.13
N GLU A 169 -9.52 -4.25 -18.34
CA GLU A 169 -10.96 -3.98 -18.50
C GLU A 169 -11.55 -3.36 -17.23
N TRP A 170 -11.22 -3.89 -16.05
CA TRP A 170 -11.68 -3.32 -14.78
C TRP A 170 -11.23 -1.87 -14.60
N LEU A 171 -9.97 -1.56 -14.92
CA LEU A 171 -9.44 -0.20 -14.86
C LEU A 171 -10.09 0.73 -15.90
N ALA A 172 -10.55 0.19 -17.03
CA ALA A 172 -11.30 0.94 -18.05
C ALA A 172 -12.79 1.16 -17.69
N GLY A 173 -13.27 0.59 -16.58
CA GLY A 173 -14.67 0.68 -16.15
C GLY A 173 -15.53 -0.51 -16.55
N ASN A 174 -14.97 -1.50 -17.24
CA ASN A 174 -15.69 -2.68 -17.72
C ASN A 174 -15.53 -3.83 -16.71
N ASP A 175 -16.56 -4.10 -15.90
CA ASP A 175 -16.55 -5.14 -14.87
C ASP A 175 -16.75 -6.55 -15.44
N VAL A 176 -15.81 -7.00 -16.27
CA VAL A 176 -15.81 -8.33 -16.87
C VAL A 176 -15.59 -9.42 -15.82
N LYS A 177 -16.15 -10.61 -16.06
CA LYS A 177 -16.03 -11.73 -15.12
C LYS A 177 -14.58 -12.20 -15.00
N LYS A 178 -14.11 -12.40 -13.76
CA LYS A 178 -12.79 -12.97 -13.46
C LYS A 178 -12.67 -14.39 -14.05
N PRO A 179 -11.64 -14.68 -14.87
CA PRO A 179 -11.43 -16.01 -15.42
C PRO A 179 -11.03 -17.01 -14.32
N ARG A 180 -11.30 -18.30 -14.56
CA ARG A 180 -10.83 -19.36 -13.66
C ARG A 180 -9.31 -19.43 -13.72
N LYS A 181 -8.68 -19.58 -12.55
CA LYS A 181 -7.23 -19.76 -12.44
C LYS A 181 -6.81 -21.01 -13.23
N PRO A 182 -5.82 -20.93 -14.13
CA PRO A 182 -5.36 -22.08 -14.87
C PRO A 182 -4.86 -23.17 -13.92
N ALA A 183 -5.19 -24.43 -14.21
CA ALA A 183 -4.69 -25.57 -13.46
C ALA A 183 -3.15 -25.60 -13.57
N LYS A 184 -2.46 -25.64 -12.41
CA LYS A 184 -1.00 -25.74 -12.40
C LYS A 184 -0.61 -27.10 -13.00
N LYS A 185 0.02 -27.12 -14.19
CA LYS A 185 0.83 -28.28 -14.60
C LYS A 185 1.94 -28.44 -13.55
N SER A 186 2.03 -29.62 -12.95
CA SER A 186 2.86 -29.91 -11.79
C SER A 186 4.35 -29.84 -12.11
N ALA A 187 5.04 -28.84 -11.55
CA ALA A 187 6.44 -28.95 -11.16
C ALA A 187 6.69 -28.08 -9.91
N ALA A 188 7.19 -28.72 -8.86
CA ALA A 188 7.72 -28.18 -7.60
C ALA A 188 6.81 -27.30 -6.71
N LYS A 189 6.35 -27.92 -5.62
CA LYS A 189 5.58 -27.34 -4.52
C LYS A 189 6.41 -27.46 -3.24
N ALA A 190 7.22 -26.46 -2.89
CA ALA A 190 7.70 -26.23 -1.51
C ALA A 190 8.60 -24.99 -1.41
N VAL A 191 8.04 -23.77 -1.34
CA VAL A 191 8.47 -22.71 -0.39
C VAL A 191 7.28 -21.74 -0.24
N LYS A 192 7.06 -21.25 0.99
CA LYS A 192 6.19 -20.12 1.39
C LYS A 192 4.70 -20.43 1.60
N LYS A 193 4.44 -21.33 2.55
CA LYS A 193 3.15 -21.45 3.26
C LYS A 193 3.04 -20.46 4.45
N SER A 194 3.99 -19.53 4.64
CA SER A 194 3.99 -18.55 5.75
C SER A 194 3.48 -17.15 5.40
N ALA A 195 3.30 -16.77 4.13
CA ALA A 195 2.66 -15.49 3.74
C ALA A 195 1.10 -15.54 3.79
N LYS A 196 0.51 -16.60 4.34
CA LYS A 196 -0.88 -17.01 4.07
C LYS A 196 -1.94 -16.52 5.07
N LYS A 197 -1.64 -15.56 5.96
CA LYS A 197 -2.63 -15.13 6.96
C LYS A 197 -2.79 -13.61 7.17
N SER A 198 -1.77 -12.79 6.93
CA SER A 198 -1.83 -11.34 7.24
C SER A 198 -2.45 -10.46 6.14
N ALA A 199 -2.58 -10.96 4.90
CA ALA A 199 -3.28 -10.24 3.83
C ALA A 199 -4.81 -10.45 3.86
N LYS A 200 -5.27 -11.54 4.51
CA LYS A 200 -6.63 -12.08 4.40
C LYS A 200 -7.70 -11.28 5.15
N LYS A 201 -7.32 -10.24 5.90
CA LYS A 201 -8.24 -9.49 6.77
C LYS A 201 -8.27 -7.97 6.50
N ALA A 202 -7.20 -7.38 5.98
CA ALA A 202 -7.15 -5.95 5.64
C ALA A 202 -8.07 -5.57 4.47
N ALA A 203 -8.13 -6.37 3.39
CA ALA A 203 -9.03 -6.10 2.27
C ALA A 203 -10.50 -6.51 2.53
N LYS A 204 -10.73 -7.54 3.36
CA LYS A 204 -12.05 -8.19 3.49
C LYS A 204 -13.05 -7.44 4.37
N LYS A 205 -12.63 -6.41 5.10
CA LYS A 205 -13.52 -5.56 5.93
C LYS A 205 -13.77 -4.16 5.36
N ALA A 206 -12.90 -3.65 4.47
CA ALA A 206 -13.04 -2.33 3.85
C ALA A 206 -14.24 -2.27 2.86
N ALA A 207 -14.46 -3.30 2.05
CA ALA A 207 -15.54 -3.30 1.06
C ALA A 207 -16.91 -3.76 1.59
N LYS A 208 -16.95 -4.69 2.57
CA LYS A 208 -18.19 -5.41 2.94
C LYS A 208 -19.15 -4.65 3.86
N LYS A 209 -18.76 -3.48 4.41
CA LYS A 209 -19.60 -2.68 5.32
C LYS A 209 -20.11 -1.36 4.70
N ALA A 210 -19.60 -0.97 3.53
CA ALA A 210 -20.01 0.24 2.81
C ALA A 210 -21.38 0.09 2.12
N THR A 211 -21.70 -1.09 1.57
CA THR A 211 -22.93 -1.28 0.77
C THR A 211 -24.19 -1.56 1.60
N LYS A 212 -24.10 -2.18 2.79
CA LYS A 212 -25.29 -2.39 3.65
C LYS A 212 -25.77 -1.14 4.40
N LYS A 213 -24.95 -0.10 4.56
CA LYS A 213 -25.33 1.11 5.31
C LYS A 213 -25.92 2.24 4.45
N VAL A 214 -25.62 2.28 3.15
CA VAL A 214 -26.16 3.33 2.24
C VAL A 214 -27.66 3.11 1.97
N VAL A 215 -28.08 1.86 1.71
CA VAL A 215 -29.49 1.52 1.43
C VAL A 215 -30.43 1.78 2.62
N LYS A 216 -29.93 1.63 3.85
CA LYS A 216 -30.73 1.89 5.07
C LYS A 216 -30.82 3.37 5.44
N LYS A 217 -29.93 4.22 4.91
CA LYS A 217 -29.85 5.66 5.23
C LYS A 217 -30.65 6.52 4.24
N THR A 218 -30.83 6.09 3.00
CA THR A 218 -31.68 6.76 2.00
C THR A 218 -33.17 6.59 2.29
N THR A 219 -33.62 5.40 2.72
CA THR A 219 -35.03 5.13 3.09
C THR A 219 -35.49 5.88 4.36
N LYS A 220 -34.58 6.11 5.32
CA LYS A 220 -34.88 6.85 6.57
C LYS A 220 -34.86 8.38 6.39
N LYS A 221 -34.18 8.90 5.36
CA LYS A 221 -34.10 10.35 5.07
C LYS A 221 -35.26 10.84 4.22
N ALA A 222 -35.84 9.98 3.37
CA ALA A 222 -37.06 10.29 2.61
C ALA A 222 -38.30 10.41 3.51
N SER A 223 -38.45 9.51 4.49
CA SER A 223 -39.58 9.48 5.44
C SER A 223 -39.59 10.69 6.40
N LYS A 224 -38.43 11.18 6.87
CA LYS A 224 -38.36 12.38 7.73
C LYS A 224 -38.59 13.70 6.99
N LYS A 225 -38.35 13.77 5.67
CA LYS A 225 -38.53 15.01 4.89
C LYS A 225 -40.00 15.23 4.49
N ALA A 226 -40.79 14.15 4.37
CA ALA A 226 -42.24 14.23 4.17
C ALA A 226 -42.98 14.69 5.44
N ALA A 227 -42.60 14.16 6.62
CA ALA A 227 -43.27 14.51 7.88
C ALA A 227 -43.09 15.98 8.31
N ARG A 228 -41.98 16.62 7.96
CA ARG A 228 -41.66 17.99 8.37
C ARG A 228 -42.27 19.09 7.48
N LYS A 229 -42.81 18.71 6.31
CA LYS A 229 -43.55 19.63 5.42
C LYS A 229 -45.04 19.73 5.79
N SER A 230 -45.60 18.74 6.50
CA SER A 230 -47.01 18.73 6.89
C SER A 230 -47.30 19.53 8.17
N SER A 231 -46.30 19.90 8.96
CA SER A 231 -46.49 20.56 10.26
C SER A 231 -46.28 22.07 10.26
N ARG A 232 -46.15 22.72 9.08
CA ARG A 232 -45.87 24.16 8.97
C ARG A 232 -46.97 24.97 8.28
N THR A 233 -48.16 24.38 8.07
CA THR A 233 -49.29 25.02 7.37
C THR A 233 -50.48 25.35 8.27
N VAL A 234 -50.40 25.14 9.59
CA VAL A 234 -51.49 25.52 10.51
C VAL A 234 -50.96 26.54 11.52
N LYS A 235 -50.82 27.78 11.05
CA LYS A 235 -50.78 28.98 11.88
C LYS A 235 -51.75 29.98 11.24
N ARG A 236 -53.01 29.89 11.64
CA ARG A 236 -54.03 30.95 11.65
C ARG A 236 -55.02 30.59 12.74
#